data_AF-A0A368F0H4-F1
#
_entry.id   AF-A0A368F0H4-F1
#
_cell.length_a   1.000
_cell.length_b   1.000
_cell.length_c   1.000
_cell.angle_alpha   90.00
_cell.angle_beta   90.00
_cell.angle_gamma   90.00
#
_symmetry.space_group_name_H-M   'P 1'
#
loop_
_entity.id
_entity.type
_entity.pdbx_description
1 polymer ?
#
loop_
_entity_poly.entity_id
_entity_poly.type
_entity_poly.pdbx_seq_one_letter_code
_entity_poly.pdbx_strand_id
1 'polypeptide(L)'
;GWVRVGDSVCYYRNLYTPGEDVDVDESKSKRRGFYSIRFNMTFRNKGDICYFAYHFPYTFSFLKTSISRCLSLIPSNLYYSYDFIGESLGGNPLTLLTVTAEGSRDQVNNRDIVFLSSRVHPGESNASWMMHGRCLLQ
;
A
#
# COMPACT_ATOMS: atom_id res chain seq x y z
N GLY A 1 18.29 -3.55 3.19
CA GLY A 1 16.84 -3.28 2.99
C GLY A 1 16.64 -1.85 2.53
N TRP A 2 15.39 -1.41 2.36
CA TRP A 2 15.07 -0.01 2.04
C TRP A 2 15.42 0.91 3.22
N VAL A 3 15.99 2.08 2.93
CA VAL A 3 16.38 3.07 3.94
C VAL A 3 15.91 4.45 3.52
N ARG A 4 15.52 5.28 4.49
CA ARG A 4 15.25 6.71 4.23
C ARG A 4 16.59 7.43 4.15
N VAL A 5 16.88 7.97 2.97
CA VAL A 5 18.12 8.66 2.65
C VAL A 5 17.83 9.89 1.81
N GLY A 6 18.81 10.79 1.75
CA GLY A 6 18.72 12.07 1.07
C GLY A 6 18.36 13.21 2.01
N ASP A 7 18.77 14.40 1.64
CA ASP A 7 18.61 15.64 2.40
C ASP A 7 18.04 16.75 1.52
N SER A 8 17.76 17.91 2.13
CA SER A 8 17.29 19.10 1.42
C SER A 8 16.03 18.84 0.59
N VAL A 9 15.12 18.00 1.11
CA VAL A 9 13.90 17.59 0.42
C VAL A 9 12.95 18.79 0.33
N CYS A 10 12.61 19.21 -0.89
CA CYS A 10 11.59 20.23 -1.12
C CYS A 10 10.59 19.80 -2.19
N TYR A 11 9.33 20.17 -1.99
CA TYR A 11 8.25 19.93 -2.93
C TYR A 11 7.61 21.29 -3.26
N TYR A 12 7.64 21.67 -4.54
CA TYR A 12 7.22 23.01 -4.95
C TYR A 12 6.51 22.97 -6.29
N ARG A 13 5.63 23.96 -6.51
CA ARG A 13 4.99 24.18 -7.82
C ARG A 13 6.03 24.67 -8.80
N ASN A 14 6.18 23.98 -9.92
CA ASN A 14 7.09 24.37 -10.98
C ASN A 14 6.37 25.23 -12.04
N LEU A 15 7.16 25.79 -12.95
CA LEU A 15 6.68 26.63 -14.07
C LEU A 15 6.53 25.84 -15.37
N TYR A 16 6.42 24.50 -15.30
CA TYR A 16 6.22 23.67 -16.49
C TYR A 16 4.86 23.98 -17.11
N THR A 17 4.88 24.43 -18.36
CA THR A 17 3.70 24.60 -19.21
C THR A 17 3.78 23.58 -20.33
N PRO A 18 2.79 22.69 -20.51
CA PRO A 18 2.71 21.84 -21.69
C PRO A 18 2.76 22.74 -22.94
N GLY A 19 3.51 22.33 -23.97
CA GLY A 19 3.62 23.09 -25.22
C GLY A 19 2.27 23.35 -25.87
N GLU A 20 2.23 24.36 -26.74
CA GLU A 20 1.02 24.92 -27.38
C GLU A 20 0.26 23.95 -28.31
N ASP A 21 0.75 22.72 -28.53
CA ASP A 21 0.22 21.74 -29.49
C ASP A 21 -0.82 20.75 -28.92
N VAL A 22 -1.37 21.01 -27.74
CA VAL A 22 -2.48 20.19 -27.20
C VAL A 22 -3.76 20.99 -27.38
N ASP A 23 -4.66 20.53 -28.25
CA ASP A 23 -6.02 21.05 -28.41
C ASP A 23 -6.75 20.99 -27.05
N VAL A 24 -6.64 22.05 -26.26
CA VAL A 24 -7.33 22.17 -24.97
C VAL A 24 -8.67 22.83 -25.23
N ASP A 25 -9.73 22.00 -25.21
CA ASP A 25 -11.13 22.41 -25.06
C ASP A 25 -11.23 23.60 -24.07
N GLU A 26 -11.60 24.77 -24.60
CA GLU A 26 -11.61 26.09 -23.94
C GLU A 26 -12.47 26.12 -22.66
N SER A 27 -13.30 25.10 -22.42
CA SER A 27 -14.23 25.05 -21.30
C SER A 27 -13.63 24.65 -19.94
N LYS A 28 -12.35 24.24 -19.85
CA LYS A 28 -11.73 23.70 -18.59
C LYS A 28 -10.33 24.23 -18.24
N SER A 29 -9.91 25.38 -18.74
CA SER A 29 -8.53 25.88 -18.62
C SER A 29 -8.15 26.49 -17.25
N LYS A 30 -8.38 25.77 -16.14
CA LYS A 30 -7.53 25.98 -14.95
C LYS A 30 -6.15 25.42 -15.29
N ARG A 31 -5.22 26.29 -15.73
CA ARG A 31 -3.79 25.95 -15.95
C ARG A 31 -3.28 25.10 -14.78
N ARG A 32 -3.21 23.79 -14.99
CA ARG A 32 -2.87 22.81 -13.96
C ARG A 32 -1.39 22.99 -13.66
N GLY A 33 -1.07 23.60 -12.52
CA GLY A 33 0.32 23.74 -12.09
C GLY A 33 0.93 22.37 -11.85
N PHE A 34 2.08 22.10 -12.44
CA PHE A 34 2.86 20.91 -12.15
C PHE A 34 3.70 21.14 -10.90
N TYR A 35 4.05 20.06 -10.21
CA TYR A 35 4.87 20.10 -9.01
C TYR A 35 6.11 19.23 -9.20
N SER A 36 7.20 19.63 -8.58
CA SER A 36 8.47 18.91 -8.58
C SER A 36 8.92 18.65 -7.16
N ILE A 37 9.46 17.46 -6.93
CA ILE A 37 10.25 17.16 -5.75
C ILE A 37 11.73 17.29 -6.10
N ARG A 38 12.52 17.91 -5.23
CA ARG A 38 13.98 17.99 -5.30
C ARG A 38 14.55 17.50 -3.97
N PHE A 39 15.61 16.73 -4.04
CA PHE A 39 16.37 16.25 -2.89
C PHE A 39 17.82 16.01 -3.32
N ASN A 40 18.75 16.06 -2.38
CA ASN A 40 20.14 15.70 -2.60
C ASN A 40 20.41 14.28 -2.11
N MET A 41 21.33 13.58 -2.76
CA MET A 41 21.72 12.21 -2.40
C MET A 41 23.22 12.03 -2.60
N THR A 42 23.88 11.34 -1.67
CA THR A 42 25.30 10.96 -1.79
C THR A 42 25.43 9.45 -1.94
N PHE A 43 26.00 9.00 -3.05
CA PHE A 43 26.31 7.59 -3.28
C PHE A 43 27.69 7.27 -2.72
N ARG A 44 27.75 6.32 -1.77
CA ARG A 44 28.99 6.03 -1.02
C ARG A 44 29.94 5.10 -1.76
N ASN A 45 29.41 4.27 -2.65
CA ASN A 45 30.14 3.16 -3.25
C ASN A 45 30.23 3.35 -4.77
N LYS A 46 31.40 3.08 -5.34
CA LYS A 46 31.65 3.20 -6.77
C LYS A 46 31.15 1.95 -7.49
N GLY A 47 30.31 2.14 -8.52
CA GLY A 47 29.78 1.04 -9.34
C GLY A 47 28.53 0.36 -8.77
N ASP A 48 27.96 0.89 -7.69
CA ASP A 48 26.75 0.35 -7.08
C ASP A 48 25.49 0.67 -7.90
N ILE A 49 24.51 -0.23 -7.84
CA ILE A 49 23.16 -0.02 -8.37
C ILE A 49 22.27 0.43 -7.22
N CYS A 50 21.72 1.63 -7.33
CA CYS A 50 20.82 2.21 -6.35
C CYS A 50 19.39 2.29 -6.89
N TYR A 51 18.42 1.91 -6.06
CA TYR A 51 16.99 1.98 -6.39
C TYR A 51 16.31 3.08 -5.56
N PHE A 52 15.40 3.80 -6.20
CA PHE A 52 14.58 4.82 -5.54
C PHE A 52 13.13 4.34 -5.50
N ALA A 53 12.45 4.64 -4.40
CA ALA A 53 11.02 4.39 -4.25
C ALA A 53 10.35 5.60 -3.60
N TYR A 54 9.17 5.96 -4.11
CA TYR A 54 8.39 7.08 -3.59
C TYR A 54 7.87 6.81 -2.16
N HIS A 55 7.47 5.57 -1.90
CA HIS A 55 7.13 5.07 -0.57
C HIS A 55 7.93 3.80 -0.27
N PHE A 56 8.07 3.46 1.02
CA PHE A 56 8.68 2.18 1.42
C PHE A 56 7.95 1.02 0.75
N PRO A 57 8.60 0.26 -0.13
CA PRO A 57 7.93 -0.79 -0.89
C PRO A 57 7.38 -1.88 0.02
N TYR A 58 6.22 -2.38 -0.34
CA TYR A 58 5.57 -3.51 0.31
C TYR A 58 5.25 -4.54 -0.76
N THR A 59 6.08 -5.58 -0.83
CA THR A 59 6.04 -6.57 -1.92
C THR A 59 4.95 -7.61 -1.68
N PHE A 60 4.51 -8.26 -2.75
CA PHE A 60 3.51 -9.32 -2.66
C PHE A 60 4.00 -10.53 -1.85
N SER A 61 5.26 -10.95 -2.03
CA SER A 61 5.84 -12.04 -1.22
C SER A 61 5.89 -11.67 0.26
N PHE A 62 6.25 -10.42 0.58
CA PHE A 62 6.23 -9.93 1.96
C PHE A 62 4.82 -9.94 2.55
N LEU A 63 3.80 -9.56 1.78
CA LEU A 63 2.39 -9.68 2.20
C LEU A 63 2.05 -11.11 2.61
N LYS A 64 2.31 -12.08 1.73
CA LYS A 64 1.97 -13.49 1.95
C LYS A 64 2.68 -14.06 3.18
N THR A 65 3.98 -13.82 3.32
CA THR A 65 4.75 -14.25 4.49
C THR A 65 4.25 -13.59 5.78
N SER A 66 3.89 -12.30 5.72
CA SER A 66 3.38 -11.58 6.89
C SER A 66 2.03 -12.09 7.35
N ILE A 67 1.12 -12.38 6.41
CA ILE A 67 -0.18 -13.01 6.71
C ILE A 67 0.04 -14.38 7.33
N SER A 68 0.85 -15.24 6.70
CA SER A 68 1.14 -16.59 7.22
C SER A 68 1.70 -16.55 8.65
N ARG A 69 2.62 -15.61 8.93
CA ARG A 69 3.16 -15.41 10.28
C ARG A 69 2.10 -14.90 11.26
N CYS A 70 1.26 -13.95 10.85
CA CYS A 70 0.17 -13.44 11.68
C CYS A 70 -0.79 -14.58 12.06
N LEU A 71 -1.20 -15.40 11.08
CA LEU A 71 -2.07 -16.55 11.31
C LEU A 71 -1.47 -17.57 12.28
N SER A 72 -0.16 -17.82 12.23
CA SER A 72 0.51 -18.72 13.18
C SER A 72 0.54 -18.22 14.63
N LEU A 73 0.26 -16.94 14.85
CA LEU A 73 0.25 -16.31 16.17
C LEU A 73 -1.17 -16.14 16.73
N ILE A 74 -2.20 -16.49 15.95
CA ILE A 74 -3.59 -16.34 16.40
C ILE A 74 -3.84 -17.29 17.60
N PRO A 75 -4.34 -16.77 18.74
CA PRO A 75 -4.70 -17.58 19.89
C PRO A 75 -5.76 -18.64 19.58
N SER A 76 -5.74 -19.76 20.31
CA SER A 76 -6.65 -20.89 20.07
C SER A 76 -8.14 -20.59 20.31
N ASN A 77 -8.47 -19.51 21.01
CA ASN A 77 -9.86 -19.09 21.25
C ASN A 77 -10.44 -18.23 20.11
N LEU A 78 -9.65 -17.98 19.06
CA LEU A 78 -10.08 -17.30 17.85
C LEU A 78 -10.06 -18.27 16.67
N TYR A 79 -11.11 -18.19 15.87
CA TYR A 79 -11.20 -18.83 14.58
C TYR A 79 -10.77 -17.85 13.49
N TYR A 80 -10.09 -18.37 12.46
CA TYR A 80 -9.83 -17.61 11.25
C TYR A 80 -10.14 -18.44 10.00
N SER A 81 -10.53 -17.75 8.92
CA SER A 81 -10.63 -18.31 7.57
C SER A 81 -9.79 -17.48 6.60
N TYR A 82 -9.23 -18.15 5.59
CA TYR A 82 -8.44 -17.52 4.54
C TYR A 82 -8.98 -17.98 3.19
N ASP A 83 -10.00 -17.28 2.73
CA ASP A 83 -10.84 -17.72 1.63
C ASP A 83 -10.40 -17.08 0.31
N PHE A 84 -10.32 -17.88 -0.74
CA PHE A 84 -10.10 -17.39 -2.10
C PHE A 84 -11.40 -16.83 -2.67
N ILE A 85 -11.40 -15.58 -3.07
CA ILE A 85 -12.60 -14.89 -3.60
C ILE A 85 -12.54 -14.64 -5.11
N GLY A 86 -11.38 -14.84 -5.74
CA GLY A 86 -11.18 -14.67 -7.18
C GLY A 86 -9.76 -14.25 -7.52
N GLU A 87 -9.55 -13.82 -8.76
CA GLU A 87 -8.26 -13.36 -9.25
C GLU A 87 -8.33 -11.90 -9.69
N SER A 88 -7.23 -11.18 -9.50
CA SER A 88 -7.02 -9.89 -10.17
C SER A 88 -6.83 -10.10 -11.68
N LEU A 89 -6.95 -9.02 -12.46
CA LEU A 89 -6.67 -9.06 -13.91
C LEU A 89 -5.26 -9.55 -14.25
N GLY A 90 -4.31 -9.42 -13.31
CA GLY A 90 -2.94 -9.93 -13.46
C GLY A 90 -2.76 -11.38 -12.99
N GLY A 91 -3.84 -12.14 -12.75
CA GLY A 91 -3.78 -13.54 -12.31
C GLY A 91 -3.34 -13.74 -10.86
N ASN A 92 -3.25 -12.67 -10.05
CA ASN A 92 -2.92 -12.82 -8.63
C ASN A 92 -4.18 -13.17 -7.82
N PRO A 93 -4.11 -14.12 -6.88
CA PRO A 93 -5.24 -14.50 -6.05
C PRO A 93 -5.65 -13.35 -5.13
N LEU A 94 -6.95 -13.09 -5.07
CA LEU A 94 -7.60 -12.22 -4.11
C LEU A 94 -8.14 -13.09 -2.98
N THR A 95 -7.81 -12.71 -1.75
CA THR A 95 -8.12 -13.50 -0.56
C THR A 95 -8.82 -12.64 0.48
N LEU A 96 -9.80 -13.22 1.15
CA LEU A 96 -10.49 -12.63 2.29
C LEU A 96 -10.02 -13.33 3.56
N LEU A 97 -9.42 -12.56 4.46
CA LEU A 97 -9.05 -13.02 5.79
C LEU A 97 -10.17 -12.63 6.77
N THR A 98 -10.82 -13.63 7.35
CA THR A 98 -11.80 -13.43 8.42
C THR A 98 -11.19 -13.89 9.72
N VAL A 99 -11.32 -13.09 10.79
CA VAL A 99 -10.93 -13.47 12.15
C VAL A 99 -12.11 -13.19 13.08
N THR A 100 -12.51 -14.17 13.87
CA THR A 100 -13.68 -14.07 14.76
C THR A 100 -13.51 -15.00 15.96
N ALA A 101 -14.15 -14.71 17.08
CA ALA A 101 -14.17 -15.65 18.22
C ALA A 101 -15.03 -16.87 17.91
N GLU A 102 -14.86 -17.98 18.63
CA GLU A 102 -15.82 -19.08 18.55
C GLU A 102 -17.20 -18.65 19.09
N GLY A 103 -18.27 -19.30 18.64
CA GLY A 103 -19.64 -18.99 19.08
C GLY A 103 -20.70 -19.81 18.35
N SER A 104 -21.92 -19.81 18.88
CA SER A 104 -23.06 -20.43 18.19
C SER A 104 -23.41 -19.65 16.92
N ARG A 105 -24.13 -20.28 15.99
CA ARG A 105 -24.55 -19.65 14.73
C ARG A 105 -25.31 -18.33 14.96
N ASP A 106 -26.19 -18.28 15.95
CA ASP A 106 -26.96 -17.08 16.27
C ASP A 106 -26.08 -15.98 16.86
N GLN A 107 -25.08 -16.34 17.67
CA GLN A 107 -24.12 -15.37 18.18
C GLN A 107 -23.27 -14.80 17.05
N VAL A 108 -22.79 -15.64 16.13
CA VAL A 108 -21.97 -15.18 14.99
C VAL A 108 -22.77 -14.29 14.05
N ASN A 109 -24.03 -14.63 13.76
CA ASN A 109 -24.89 -13.82 12.88
C ASN A 109 -25.26 -12.45 13.45
N ASN A 110 -25.32 -12.31 14.78
CA ASN A 110 -25.66 -11.06 15.46
C ASN A 110 -24.42 -10.24 15.85
N ARG A 111 -23.20 -10.66 15.49
CA ARG A 111 -21.99 -9.89 15.77
C ARG A 111 -21.86 -8.70 14.84
N ASP A 112 -21.37 -7.61 15.40
CA ASP A 112 -20.93 -6.48 14.61
C ASP A 112 -19.77 -6.88 13.69
N ILE A 113 -19.86 -6.48 12.43
CA ILE A 113 -18.86 -6.78 11.41
C ILE A 113 -18.06 -5.51 11.12
N VAL A 114 -16.75 -5.60 11.29
CA VAL A 114 -15.82 -4.55 10.86
C VAL A 114 -15.09 -5.03 9.61
N PHE A 115 -15.33 -4.35 8.49
CA PHE A 115 -14.62 -4.63 7.24
C PHE A 115 -13.44 -3.67 7.08
N LEU A 116 -12.25 -4.23 6.87
CA LEU A 116 -11.02 -3.47 6.61
C LEU A 116 -10.52 -3.79 5.21
N SER A 117 -10.25 -2.74 4.43
CA SER A 117 -9.53 -2.85 3.16
C SER A 117 -8.44 -1.79 3.10
N SER A 118 -7.44 -2.00 2.24
CA SER A 118 -6.36 -1.04 2.08
C SER A 118 -5.77 -1.10 0.67
N ARG A 119 -5.06 -0.03 0.30
CA ARG A 119 -4.25 0.05 -0.92
C ARG A 119 -5.04 -0.24 -2.20
N VAL A 120 -6.16 0.46 -2.35
CA VAL A 120 -6.93 0.50 -3.61
C VAL A 120 -6.06 1.07 -4.73
N HIS A 121 -5.22 2.07 -4.42
CA HIS A 121 -4.22 2.59 -5.33
C HIS A 121 -2.90 1.83 -5.19
N PRO A 122 -2.38 1.16 -6.24
CA PRO A 122 -1.18 0.33 -6.15
C PRO A 122 0.08 1.06 -5.66
N GLY A 123 0.19 2.36 -5.97
CA GLY A 123 1.30 3.23 -5.59
C GLY A 123 1.36 3.61 -4.11
N GLU A 124 0.28 3.42 -3.35
CA GLU A 124 0.17 3.82 -1.95
C GLU A 124 0.59 2.69 -1.00
N SER A 125 1.86 2.26 -1.10
CA SER A 125 2.36 1.11 -0.32
C SER A 125 2.36 1.33 1.19
N ASN A 126 2.33 2.59 1.65
CA ASN A 126 2.15 2.96 3.06
C ASN A 126 0.86 2.38 3.66
N ALA A 127 -0.22 2.25 2.88
CA ALA A 127 -1.47 1.67 3.36
C ALA A 127 -1.30 0.19 3.76
N SER A 128 -0.46 -0.57 3.06
CA SER A 128 -0.14 -1.95 3.45
C SER A 128 0.65 -2.03 4.75
N TRP A 129 1.57 -1.09 5.00
CA TRP A 129 2.31 -1.02 6.26
C TRP A 129 1.39 -0.72 7.45
N MET A 130 0.38 0.14 7.26
CA MET A 130 -0.65 0.41 8.27
C MET A 130 -1.45 -0.85 8.62
N MET A 131 -1.88 -1.62 7.60
CA MET A 131 -2.58 -2.89 7.82
C MET A 131 -1.69 -3.94 8.49
N HIS A 132 -0.42 -4.03 8.08
CA HIS A 132 0.55 -4.95 8.67
C HIS A 132 0.71 -4.70 10.18
N GLY A 133 0.81 -3.44 10.61
CA GLY A 133 0.94 -3.09 12.02
C GLY A 133 -0.24 -3.58 12.87
N ARG A 134 -1.46 -3.61 12.33
CA ARG A 134 -2.63 -4.12 13.06
C ARG A 134 -2.62 -5.64 13.25
N CYS A 135 -1.98 -6.39 12.35
CA CYS A 135 -1.84 -7.85 12.49
C CYS A 135 -0.79 -8.26 13.55
N LEU A 136 0.03 -7.34 14.06
CA LEU A 136 1.14 -7.64 14.97
C LEU A 136 1.01 -7.06 16.38
N LEU A 137 -0.06 -6.32 16.65
CA LEU A 137 -0.30 -5.70 17.95
C LEU A 137 -1.29 -6.51 18.82
N GLN A 138 -1.37 -7.83 18.60
CA GLN A 138 -2.07 -8.76 19.49
C GLN A 138 -1.07 -9.63 20.23
#